data_AF-A0A952QKJ3-F1
#
_entry.id   AF-A0A952QKJ3-F1
#
_cell.length_a   1.000
_cell.length_b   1.000
_cell.length_c   1.000
_cell.angle_alpha   90.00
_cell.angle_beta   90.00
_cell.angle_gamma   90.00
#
_symmetry.space_group_name_H-M   'P 1'
#
loop_
_entity.id
_entity.type
_entity.pdbx_description
1 polymer ?
#
loop_
_entity_poly.entity_id
_entity_poly.type
_entity_poly.pdbx_seq_one_letter_code
_entity_poly.pdbx_strand_id
1 'polypeptide(L)'
;MEQTQSIEELSATVKALQERVTALDYDLRSWQMKAHKYCPRCGGPSVPSKPMNLPFSSLPLTDAVMMVVSEKDAPIGIRKLRAILEEKGMKEKMGRYGNNMRTAITRLVKAGRLSREGDTVEMLK
;
A
#
# COMPACT_ATOMS: atom_id res chain seq x y z
N MET A 1 -55.56 6.24 11.26
CA MET A 1 -55.01 5.02 11.88
C MET A 1 -54.24 4.15 10.88
N GLU A 2 -54.60 4.11 9.60
CA GLU A 2 -53.86 3.34 8.58
C GLU A 2 -52.47 3.93 8.26
N GLN A 3 -52.33 5.26 8.20
CA GLN A 3 -51.04 5.91 7.91
C GLN A 3 -49.99 5.68 9.02
N THR A 4 -50.42 5.59 10.28
CA THR A 4 -49.51 5.33 11.41
C THR A 4 -48.97 3.91 11.40
N GLN A 5 -49.78 2.91 11.01
CA GLN A 5 -49.34 1.53 10.87
C GLN A 5 -48.34 1.37 9.72
N SER A 6 -48.58 2.05 8.59
CA SER A 6 -47.65 2.05 7.45
C SER A 6 -46.27 2.64 7.80
N ILE A 7 -46.23 3.70 8.61
CA ILE A 7 -44.98 4.34 9.05
C ILE A 7 -44.20 3.41 9.99
N GLU A 8 -44.89 2.71 10.89
CA GLU A 8 -44.27 1.75 11.81
C GLU A 8 -43.63 0.57 11.06
N GLU A 9 -44.33 0.00 10.06
CA GLU A 9 -43.80 -1.07 9.20
C GLU A 9 -42.58 -0.63 8.38
N LEU A 10 -42.63 0.59 7.81
CA LEU A 10 -41.48 1.16 7.09
C LEU A 10 -40.29 1.38 8.02
N SER A 11 -40.53 1.86 9.24
CA SER A 11 -39.46 2.08 10.23
C SER A 11 -38.78 0.78 10.65
N ALA A 12 -39.55 -0.32 10.79
CA ALA A 12 -39.03 -1.65 11.08
C ALA A 12 -38.20 -2.19 9.90
N THR A 13 -38.67 -1.97 8.67
CA THR A 13 -37.97 -2.39 7.45
C THR A 13 -36.64 -1.65 7.30
N VAL A 14 -36.61 -0.34 7.56
CA VAL A 14 -35.39 0.47 7.52
C VAL A 14 -34.38 -0.01 8.55
N LYS A 15 -34.82 -0.31 9.78
CA LYS A 15 -33.93 -0.88 10.81
C LYS A 15 -33.35 -2.23 10.39
N ALA A 16 -34.19 -3.14 9.88
CA ALA A 16 -33.74 -4.44 9.40
C ALA A 16 -32.74 -4.33 8.24
N LEU A 17 -32.94 -3.36 7.33
CA LEU A 17 -32.00 -3.09 6.24
C LEU A 17 -30.69 -2.51 6.76
N GLN A 18 -30.72 -1.60 7.74
CA GLN A 18 -29.52 -1.06 8.38
C GLN A 18 -28.69 -2.16 9.05
N GLU A 19 -29.35 -3.09 9.76
CA GLU A 19 -28.68 -4.24 10.37
C GLU A 19 -28.05 -5.18 9.33
N ARG A 20 -28.70 -5.39 8.17
CA ARG A 20 -28.12 -6.17 7.08
C ARG A 20 -26.92 -5.48 6.44
N VAL A 21 -26.96 -4.15 6.28
CA VAL A 21 -25.84 -3.37 5.76
C VAL A 21 -24.64 -3.45 6.71
N THR A 22 -24.85 -3.31 8.02
CA THR A 22 -23.74 -3.40 8.99
C THR A 22 -23.14 -4.81 9.06
N ALA A 23 -23.96 -5.85 8.93
CA ALA A 23 -23.46 -7.23 8.83
C ALA A 23 -22.62 -7.45 7.57
N LEU A 24 -23.08 -6.96 6.41
CA LEU A 24 -22.33 -7.04 5.15
C LEU A 24 -21.01 -6.26 5.21
N ASP A 25 -21.00 -5.08 5.83
CA ASP A 25 -19.76 -4.30 6.03
C ASP A 25 -18.75 -5.07 6.90
N TYR A 26 -19.21 -5.75 7.94
CA TYR A 26 -18.35 -6.58 8.78
C TYR A 26 -17.73 -7.74 7.98
N ASP A 27 -18.55 -8.44 7.21
CA ASP A 27 -18.09 -9.51 6.34
C ASP A 27 -17.08 -9.00 5.31
N LEU A 28 -17.37 -7.88 4.66
CA LEU A 28 -16.50 -7.28 3.65
C LEU A 28 -15.13 -6.92 4.24
N ARG A 29 -15.09 -6.36 5.46
CA ARG A 29 -13.82 -6.12 6.19
C ARG A 29 -13.09 -7.42 6.53
N SER A 30 -13.80 -8.46 6.96
CA SER A 30 -13.23 -9.79 7.23
C SER A 30 -12.63 -10.41 5.96
N TRP A 31 -13.33 -10.32 4.85
CA TRP A 31 -12.87 -10.76 3.53
C TRP A 31 -11.66 -9.97 3.04
N GLN A 32 -11.65 -8.64 3.21
CA GLN A 32 -10.47 -7.82 2.91
C GLN A 32 -9.27 -8.24 3.75
N MET A 33 -9.43 -8.43 5.06
CA MET A 33 -8.33 -8.91 5.93
C MET A 33 -7.81 -10.28 5.50
N LYS A 34 -8.69 -11.19 5.09
CA LYS A 34 -8.30 -12.53 4.59
C LYS A 34 -7.64 -12.46 3.20
N ALA A 35 -8.18 -11.67 2.29
CA ALA A 35 -7.63 -11.48 0.95
C ALA A 35 -6.26 -10.79 1.00
N HIS A 36 -6.05 -9.86 1.93
CA HIS A 36 -4.77 -9.23 2.17
C HIS A 36 -3.84 -10.06 3.04
N LYS A 37 -4.22 -11.25 3.51
CA LYS A 37 -3.31 -12.14 4.26
C LYS A 37 -2.30 -12.82 3.34
N TYR A 38 -2.61 -12.97 2.06
CA TYR A 38 -1.74 -13.57 1.06
C TYR A 38 -1.64 -12.70 -0.21
N CYS A 39 -0.46 -12.64 -0.81
CA CYS A 39 -0.25 -11.94 -2.06
C CYS A 39 -0.99 -12.68 -3.19
N PRO A 40 -1.95 -12.04 -3.89
CA PRO A 40 -2.74 -12.69 -4.94
C PRO A 40 -1.91 -13.14 -6.15
N ARG A 41 -0.65 -12.68 -6.26
CA ARG A 41 0.26 -13.03 -7.35
C ARG A 41 1.15 -14.24 -7.06
N CYS A 42 1.57 -14.44 -5.82
CA CYS A 42 2.52 -15.51 -5.46
C CYS A 42 2.02 -16.44 -4.34
N GLY A 43 0.84 -16.18 -3.76
CA GLY A 43 0.27 -16.97 -2.66
C GLY A 43 1.04 -16.86 -1.33
N GLY A 44 2.15 -16.12 -1.29
CA GLY A 44 2.93 -15.91 -0.07
C GLY A 44 2.20 -15.02 0.92
N PRO A 45 2.44 -15.18 2.24
CA PRO A 45 1.82 -14.33 3.26
C PRO A 45 2.24 -12.87 3.07
N SER A 46 1.27 -11.95 3.10
CA SER A 46 1.50 -10.50 2.87
C SER A 46 2.20 -9.82 4.05
N VAL A 47 2.15 -10.43 5.23
CA VAL A 47 2.85 -9.98 6.43
C VAL A 47 3.67 -11.18 6.93
N PRO A 48 4.99 -11.04 7.11
CA PRO A 48 5.78 -12.12 7.69
C PRO A 48 5.27 -12.43 9.10
N SER A 49 5.15 -13.72 9.42
CA SER A 49 4.62 -14.22 10.70
C SER A 49 5.49 -13.86 11.91
N LYS A 50 6.74 -13.46 11.67
CA LYS A 50 7.65 -12.92 12.67
C LYS A 50 8.35 -11.68 12.09
N PRO A 51 8.57 -10.62 12.88
CA PRO A 51 9.43 -9.53 12.47
C PRO A 51 10.84 -10.08 12.24
N MET A 52 11.31 -10.02 10.99
CA MET A 52 12.68 -10.39 10.65
C MET A 52 13.52 -9.12 10.58
N ASN A 53 14.58 -9.05 11.38
CA ASN A 53 15.62 -8.03 11.24
C ASN A 53 16.47 -8.39 10.02
N LEU A 54 15.98 -8.01 8.84
CA LEU A 54 16.68 -8.20 7.59
C LEU A 54 17.60 -7.00 7.31
N PRO A 55 18.82 -7.22 6.81
CA PRO A 55 19.69 -6.12 6.42
C PRO A 55 19.06 -5.36 5.25
N PHE A 56 19.22 -4.03 5.22
CA PHE A 56 18.63 -3.19 4.18
C PHE A 56 18.96 -3.67 2.76
N SER A 57 20.18 -4.16 2.55
CA SER A 57 20.65 -4.72 1.28
C SER A 57 19.85 -5.94 0.80
N SER A 58 19.15 -6.65 1.69
CA SER A 58 18.30 -7.79 1.34
C SER A 58 16.92 -7.38 0.83
N LEU A 59 16.48 -6.13 1.11
CA LEU A 59 15.15 -5.65 0.71
C LEU A 59 14.97 -5.66 -0.82
N PRO A 60 13.75 -5.91 -1.31
CA PRO A 60 13.41 -5.60 -2.70
C PRO A 60 13.70 -4.12 -2.99
N LEU A 61 14.15 -3.83 -4.22
CA LEU A 61 14.53 -2.48 -4.58
C LEU A 61 13.36 -1.48 -4.48
N THR A 62 12.12 -1.94 -4.70
CA THR A 62 10.91 -1.14 -4.47
C THR A 62 10.77 -0.72 -3.02
N ASP A 63 11.01 -1.64 -2.09
CA ASP A 63 10.79 -1.41 -0.67
C ASP A 63 11.90 -0.54 -0.09
N ALA A 64 13.13 -0.74 -0.56
CA ALA A 64 14.26 0.12 -0.25
C ALA A 64 14.04 1.57 -0.74
N VAL A 65 13.52 1.74 -1.96
CA VAL A 65 13.14 3.08 -2.47
C VAL A 65 12.07 3.70 -1.59
N MET A 66 11.00 2.97 -1.29
CA MET A 66 9.91 3.46 -0.43
C MET A 66 10.42 3.89 0.95
N MET A 67 11.26 3.06 1.58
CA MET A 67 11.83 3.36 2.89
C MET A 67 12.65 4.65 2.86
N VAL A 68 13.55 4.83 1.87
CA VAL A 68 14.37 6.06 1.76
C VAL A 68 13.52 7.30 1.48
N VAL A 69 12.49 7.20 0.64
CA VAL A 69 11.62 8.35 0.37
C VAL A 69 10.74 8.66 1.59
N SER A 70 10.27 7.65 2.33
CA SER A 70 9.48 7.85 3.56
C SER A 70 10.26 8.44 4.73
N GLU A 71 11.58 8.25 4.77
CA GLU A 71 12.46 8.87 5.77
C GLU A 71 12.62 10.39 5.55
N LYS A 72 12.10 10.95 4.46
CA LYS A 72 12.23 12.36 4.10
C LYS A 72 10.87 13.04 4.05
N ASP A 73 10.75 14.18 4.72
CA ASP A 73 9.56 15.04 4.69
C ASP A 73 9.44 15.89 3.42
N ALA A 74 10.34 15.71 2.45
CA ALA A 74 10.43 16.55 1.24
C ALA A 74 10.77 15.72 -0.01
N PRO A 75 10.43 16.22 -1.21
CA PRO A 75 10.79 15.57 -2.47
C PRO A 75 12.29 15.32 -2.58
N ILE A 76 12.67 14.10 -2.98
CA ILE A 76 14.06 13.70 -3.15
C ILE A 76 14.42 13.63 -4.63
N GLY A 77 15.51 14.28 -5.02
CA GLY A 77 16.06 14.16 -6.37
C GLY A 77 16.55 12.74 -6.66
N ILE A 78 16.31 12.22 -7.87
CA ILE A 78 16.68 10.86 -8.28
C ILE A 78 18.18 10.58 -8.10
N ARG A 79 19.04 11.58 -8.35
CA ARG A 79 20.50 11.44 -8.13
C ARG A 79 20.84 11.25 -6.65
N LYS A 80 20.18 12.01 -5.77
CA LYS A 80 20.37 11.92 -4.32
C LYS A 80 19.82 10.60 -3.78
N LEU A 81 18.65 10.18 -4.25
CA LEU A 81 18.05 8.88 -3.95
C LEU A 81 19.01 7.74 -4.31
N ARG A 82 19.63 7.80 -5.51
CA ARG A 82 20.63 6.82 -5.94
C ARG A 82 21.82 6.77 -4.99
N ALA A 83 22.40 7.92 -4.64
CA ALA A 83 23.55 7.99 -3.75
C ALA A 83 23.26 7.33 -2.39
N ILE A 84 22.10 7.63 -1.80
CA ILE A 84 21.67 7.02 -0.52
C ILE A 84 21.50 5.51 -0.66
N LEU A 85 20.88 5.03 -1.75
CA LEU A 85 20.70 3.61 -1.98
C LEU A 85 22.04 2.89 -2.19
N GLU A 86 23.01 3.51 -2.88
CA GLU A 86 24.35 2.95 -3.04
C GLU A 86 25.09 2.88 -1.69
N GLU A 87 25.01 3.93 -0.87
CA GLU A 87 25.57 3.97 0.48
C GLU A 87 24.96 2.89 1.40
N LYS A 88 23.65 2.66 1.28
CA LYS A 88 22.94 1.57 2.00
C LYS A 88 23.16 0.18 1.38
N GLY A 89 24.07 0.02 0.41
CA GLY A 89 24.48 -1.28 -0.13
C GLY A 89 23.62 -1.84 -1.27
N MET A 90 22.81 -1.02 -1.95
CA MET A 90 21.91 -1.48 -3.03
C MET A 90 22.52 -1.41 -4.44
N LYS A 91 23.83 -1.09 -4.55
CA LYS A 91 24.51 -0.86 -5.84
C LYS A 91 24.35 -2.02 -6.82
N GLU A 92 24.51 -3.26 -6.35
CA GLU A 92 24.38 -4.45 -7.20
C GLU A 92 22.96 -4.61 -7.76
N LYS A 93 21.94 -4.39 -6.92
CA LYS A 93 20.52 -4.51 -7.31
C LYS A 93 20.08 -3.43 -8.30
N MET A 94 20.69 -2.25 -8.26
CA MET A 94 20.39 -1.16 -9.18
C MET A 94 20.99 -1.37 -10.58
N GLY A 95 22.05 -2.16 -10.68
CA GLY A 95 22.83 -2.36 -11.89
C GLY A 95 23.69 -1.15 -12.27
N ARG A 96 24.62 -1.34 -13.21
CA ARG A 96 25.65 -0.34 -13.60
C ARG A 96 25.08 1.06 -13.87
N TYR A 97 23.93 1.13 -14.54
CA TYR A 97 23.29 2.38 -14.96
C TYR A 97 22.11 2.80 -14.06
N GLY A 98 21.75 2.03 -13.04
CA GLY A 98 20.57 2.31 -12.22
C GLY A 98 19.24 2.06 -12.93
N ASN A 99 19.22 1.29 -14.02
CA ASN A 99 17.99 1.00 -14.78
C ASN A 99 16.93 0.34 -13.90
N ASN A 100 17.33 -0.57 -13.01
CA ASN A 100 16.42 -1.23 -12.09
C ASN A 100 15.79 -0.25 -11.10
N MET A 101 16.52 0.78 -10.67
CA MET A 101 16.01 1.83 -9.79
C MET A 101 14.94 2.65 -10.52
N ARG A 102 15.19 3.03 -11.77
CA ARG A 102 14.20 3.74 -12.61
C ARG A 102 12.94 2.89 -12.79
N THR A 103 13.07 1.61 -13.09
CA THR A 103 11.94 0.68 -13.21
C THR A 103 11.19 0.54 -11.89
N ALA A 104 11.88 0.47 -10.75
CA ALA A 104 11.25 0.41 -9.43
C ALA A 104 10.42 1.68 -9.16
N ILE A 105 10.98 2.86 -9.40
CA ILE A 105 10.27 4.15 -9.27
C ILE A 105 9.03 4.16 -10.17
N THR A 106 9.15 3.81 -11.45
CA THR A 106 7.99 3.77 -12.37
C THR A 106 6.90 2.82 -11.90
N ARG A 107 7.26 1.66 -11.33
CA ARG A 107 6.29 0.71 -10.76
C ARG A 107 5.57 1.30 -9.55
N LEU A 108 6.30 1.98 -8.67
CA LEU A 108 5.73 2.61 -7.47
C LEU A 108 4.81 3.78 -7.82
N VAL A 109 5.14 4.57 -8.84
CA VAL A 109 4.26 5.62 -9.38
C VAL A 109 2.99 5.00 -9.96
N LYS A 110 3.11 3.95 -10.79
CA LYS A 110 1.94 3.25 -11.35
C LYS A 110 1.06 2.61 -10.27
N ALA A 111 1.63 2.21 -9.14
CA ALA A 111 0.91 1.67 -8.00
C ALA A 111 0.30 2.73 -7.08
N GLY A 112 0.42 4.02 -7.41
CA GLY A 112 -0.09 5.12 -6.59
C GLY A 112 0.61 5.27 -5.25
N ARG A 113 1.88 4.83 -5.14
CA ARG A 113 2.66 4.91 -3.90
C ARG A 113 3.61 6.11 -3.84
N LEU A 114 4.08 6.56 -5.00
CA LEU A 114 4.97 7.71 -5.14
C LEU A 114 4.41 8.70 -6.18
N SER A 115 4.66 9.98 -5.95
CA SER A 115 4.56 11.01 -7.00
C SER A 115 5.95 11.26 -7.59
N ARG A 116 5.99 11.61 -8.87
CA ARG A 116 7.22 11.97 -9.57
C ARG A 116 6.99 13.24 -10.38
N GLU A 117 7.73 14.28 -10.05
CA GLU A 117 7.75 15.55 -10.78
C GLU A 117 9.14 15.76 -11.39
N GLY A 118 9.27 15.46 -12.68
CA GLY A 118 10.55 15.52 -13.38
C GLY A 118 11.60 14.59 -12.77
N ASP A 119 12.58 15.18 -12.08
CA ASP A 119 13.71 14.50 -11.45
C ASP A 119 13.59 14.34 -9.93
N THR A 120 12.45 14.72 -9.34
CA THR A 120 12.15 14.48 -7.93
C THR A 120 11.09 13.40 -7.75
N VAL A 121 11.15 12.72 -6.61
CA VAL A 121 10.13 11.76 -6.17
C VAL A 121 9.73 12.05 -4.73
N GLU A 122 8.47 11.83 -4.41
CA GLU A 122 7.92 12.01 -3.07
C GLU A 122 6.86 10.94 -2.76
N MET A 123 6.58 10.72 -1.48
CA MET A 123 5.50 9.84 -1.05
C MET A 123 4.14 10.48 -1.31
N LEU A 124 3.21 9.71 -1.88
CA LEU A 124 1.80 10.11 -1.92
C LEU A 124 1.20 9.90 -0.53
N LYS A 125 0.58 10.95 0.02
CA LYS A 125 -0.13 10.92 1.31
C LYS A 125 -1.57 10.48 1.13
#